data_AF-A0A7L2FXU0-F1
#
_entry.id   AF-A0A7L2FXU0-F1
#
_cell.length_a   1.000
_cell.length_b   1.000
_cell.length_c   1.000
_cell.angle_alpha   90.00
_cell.angle_beta   90.00
_cell.angle_gamma   90.00
#
_symmetry.space_group_name_H-M   'P 1'
#
loop_
_entity.id
_entity.type
_entity.pdbx_description
1 polymer ?
#
loop_
_entity_poly.entity_id
_entity_poly.type
_entity_poly.pdbx_seq_one_letter_code
_entity_poly.pdbx_strand_id
1 'polypeptide(L)'
;MDLNSASTVVLQVLTQATSQDTAVLKPAEEQLKQWETQPGFYSVLLNIFTNHSLDVNVRWLAVLYFKNGIDRYWRRVAPHALSEEEKSTLRAGLITNFNEPVNQIATQISVLIAKVARVDCPRQWPELIPTLVESVKVQDDLQQHRALLTFYHVTKTLASKRLAADRKLFYDLTSSIYSFACSLWNHHTDTFLQQICTGDEAAAANSLERTLLSLKVLRKLTVHGFVEPHWNAEVMGFLHAVFERLKQFLECSRSIRAESICRDRLEKTIILFTKVLLDFLDQHPCSFTALIQRSLEFSVSYVFTEAGEGVVFEQFIVQCMNLIKMIVKNYAYKPSKNIEDSSPETLEAHKIKTAFFTYPTLMEICRRLVTHYFLLTKEELTMWEEDPESFTVEETGGDSWKYSLRPCMEVLFIDIFHEYNQTLTPVLLEMVHSLQGSTNVENTNAILIKDAVYNAVGLAAYELFDSVDFDQWFKNQLLAELQVSHDRYKPIRRRVIWLIGQWISVKFKSDLRPVLYEAIRNLLQDRDLVVSINS
;
A
#
# COMPACT_ATOMS: atom_id res chain seq x y z
N MET A 1 29.55 1.70 -41.84
CA MET A 1 28.40 0.85 -42.23
C MET A 1 27.22 1.79 -42.37
N ASP A 2 26.49 1.76 -43.48
CA ASP A 2 25.29 2.59 -43.64
C ASP A 2 24.25 2.20 -42.56
N LEU A 3 23.57 3.18 -41.95
CA LEU A 3 22.65 2.95 -40.83
C LEU A 3 21.53 1.98 -41.23
N ASN A 4 21.12 2.00 -42.50
CA ASN A 4 20.14 1.08 -43.06
C ASN A 4 20.64 -0.36 -43.11
N SER A 5 21.89 -0.58 -43.54
CA SER A 5 22.51 -1.91 -43.57
C SER A 5 22.73 -2.48 -42.16
N ALA A 6 23.12 -1.62 -41.20
CA ALA A 6 23.25 -2.01 -39.79
C ALA A 6 21.89 -2.39 -39.18
N SER A 7 20.83 -1.64 -39.51
CA SER A 7 19.46 -1.90 -39.04
C SER A 7 18.96 -3.28 -39.44
N THR A 8 19.16 -3.69 -40.69
CA THR A 8 18.76 -5.02 -41.18
C THR A 8 19.47 -6.15 -40.41
N VAL A 9 20.77 -6.02 -40.18
CA VAL A 9 21.58 -7.04 -39.50
C VAL A 9 21.18 -7.17 -38.03
N VAL A 10 21.02 -6.04 -37.32
CA VAL A 10 20.60 -6.05 -35.91
C VAL A 10 19.17 -6.60 -35.77
N LEU A 11 18.27 -6.24 -36.69
CA LEU A 11 16.91 -6.76 -36.71
C LEU A 11 16.89 -8.29 -36.88
N GLN A 12 17.69 -8.83 -37.79
CA GLN A 12 17.80 -10.27 -38.01
C GLN A 12 18.27 -11.00 -36.74
N VAL A 13 19.31 -10.48 -36.08
CA VAL A 13 19.83 -11.09 -34.85
C VAL A 13 18.86 -10.96 -33.69
N LEU A 14 18.15 -9.83 -33.53
CA LEU A 14 17.08 -9.72 -32.55
C LEU A 14 15.94 -10.72 -32.81
N THR A 15 15.59 -10.96 -34.08
CA THR A 15 14.60 -11.99 -34.45
C THR A 15 15.08 -13.40 -34.09
N GLN A 16 16.37 -13.69 -34.23
CA GLN A 16 16.94 -14.96 -33.80
C GLN A 16 16.95 -15.09 -32.27
N ALA A 17 17.19 -14.00 -31.55
CA ALA A 17 17.19 -13.97 -30.09
C ALA A 17 15.81 -14.13 -29.46
N THR A 18 14.72 -14.02 -30.23
CA THR A 18 13.36 -14.36 -29.77
C THR A 18 12.96 -15.81 -30.07
N SER A 19 13.84 -16.60 -30.69
CA SER A 19 13.58 -18.02 -30.99
C SER A 19 13.48 -18.88 -29.73
N GLN A 20 12.63 -19.91 -29.77
CA GLN A 20 12.58 -20.95 -28.74
C GLN A 20 13.73 -21.98 -28.87
N ASP A 21 14.41 -22.01 -30.03
CA ASP A 21 15.57 -22.87 -30.25
C ASP A 21 16.83 -22.27 -29.61
N THR A 22 17.34 -22.96 -28.59
CA THR A 22 18.54 -22.55 -27.84
C THR A 22 19.78 -22.47 -28.74
N ALA A 23 19.87 -23.28 -29.80
CA ALA A 23 20.99 -23.25 -30.74
C ALA A 23 21.02 -21.97 -31.59
N VAL A 24 19.88 -21.31 -31.76
CA VAL A 24 19.74 -20.04 -32.50
C VAL A 24 19.79 -18.85 -31.53
N LEU A 25 19.14 -18.95 -30.38
CA LEU A 25 19.06 -17.88 -29.39
C LEU A 25 20.43 -17.53 -28.79
N LYS A 26 21.21 -18.52 -28.34
CA LYS A 26 22.47 -18.24 -27.61
C LYS A 26 23.50 -17.48 -28.45
N PRO A 27 23.79 -17.88 -29.71
CA PRO A 27 24.70 -17.10 -30.56
C PRO A 27 24.18 -15.68 -30.83
N ALA A 28 22.86 -15.51 -30.97
CA ALA A 28 22.25 -14.21 -31.20
C ALA A 28 22.41 -13.28 -29.97
N GLU A 29 22.20 -13.77 -28.76
CA GLU A 29 22.44 -13.01 -27.52
C GLU A 29 23.91 -12.62 -27.36
N GLU A 30 24.83 -13.55 -27.64
CA GLU A 30 26.27 -13.25 -27.61
C GLU A 30 26.66 -12.18 -28.63
N GLN A 31 26.08 -12.23 -29.83
CA GLN A 31 26.31 -11.23 -30.86
C GLN A 31 25.77 -9.85 -30.47
N LEU A 32 24.56 -9.79 -29.91
CA LEU A 32 23.97 -8.54 -29.41
C LEU A 32 24.82 -7.93 -28.30
N LYS A 33 25.33 -8.76 -27.39
CA LYS A 33 26.23 -8.33 -26.31
C LYS A 33 27.52 -7.71 -26.84
N GLN A 34 28.09 -8.25 -27.92
CA GLN A 34 29.28 -7.68 -28.56
C GLN A 34 28.98 -6.32 -29.23
N TRP A 35 27.76 -6.09 -29.70
CA TRP A 35 27.35 -4.84 -30.33
C TRP A 35 26.96 -3.74 -29.34
N GLU A 36 26.74 -4.04 -28.06
CA GLU A 36 26.40 -3.03 -27.03
C GLU A 36 27.40 -1.86 -26.96
N THR A 37 28.66 -2.07 -27.35
CA THR A 37 29.70 -1.03 -27.33
C THR A 37 29.97 -0.38 -28.69
N GLN A 38 29.23 -0.75 -29.74
CA GLN A 38 29.45 -0.23 -31.10
C GLN A 38 28.66 1.08 -31.31
N PRO A 39 29.27 2.13 -31.88
CA PRO A 39 28.58 3.38 -32.18
C PRO A 39 27.34 3.17 -33.05
N GLY A 40 26.23 3.79 -32.67
CA GLY A 40 24.97 3.73 -33.42
C GLY A 40 24.12 2.48 -33.14
N PHE A 41 24.59 1.52 -32.34
CA PHE A 41 23.79 0.35 -31.94
C PHE A 41 22.48 0.77 -31.27
N TYR A 42 22.51 1.72 -30.33
CA TYR A 42 21.32 2.20 -29.65
C TYR A 42 20.39 3.02 -30.56
N SER A 43 20.94 3.72 -31.55
CA SER A 43 20.15 4.41 -32.57
C SER A 43 19.40 3.41 -33.45
N VAL A 44 20.02 2.27 -33.77
CA VAL A 44 19.35 1.16 -34.47
C VAL A 44 18.25 0.55 -33.60
N LEU A 45 18.51 0.29 -32.31
CA LEU A 45 17.48 -0.23 -31.40
C LEU A 45 16.26 0.71 -31.31
N LEU A 46 16.50 2.03 -31.22
CA LEU A 46 15.46 3.05 -31.24
C LEU A 46 14.59 2.95 -32.50
N ASN A 47 15.20 2.87 -33.67
CA ASN A 47 14.48 2.73 -34.95
C ASN A 47 13.68 1.42 -35.00
N ILE A 48 14.23 0.32 -34.46
CA ILE A 48 13.56 -0.98 -34.43
C ILE A 48 12.31 -0.91 -33.55
N PHE A 49 12.42 -0.48 -32.29
CA PHE A 49 11.26 -0.51 -31.42
C PHE A 49 10.23 0.57 -31.73
N THR A 50 10.60 1.66 -32.42
CA THR A 50 9.64 2.67 -32.90
C THR A 50 8.93 2.27 -34.20
N ASN A 51 9.41 1.24 -34.90
CA ASN A 51 8.73 0.73 -36.09
C ASN A 51 7.60 -0.23 -35.71
N HIS A 52 6.36 0.27 -35.73
CA HIS A 52 5.17 -0.50 -35.36
C HIS A 52 4.82 -1.64 -36.34
N SER A 53 5.50 -1.74 -37.48
CA SER A 53 5.30 -2.83 -38.45
C SER A 53 6.08 -4.10 -38.09
N LEU A 54 6.99 -4.03 -37.12
CA LEU A 54 7.81 -5.16 -36.68
C LEU A 54 7.11 -5.97 -35.59
N ASP A 55 7.53 -7.23 -35.44
CA ASP A 55 7.01 -8.14 -34.42
C ASP A 55 7.16 -7.58 -32.99
N VAL A 56 6.13 -7.81 -32.17
CA VAL A 56 6.04 -7.27 -30.81
C VAL A 56 7.19 -7.77 -29.93
N ASN A 57 7.58 -9.05 -30.04
CA ASN A 57 8.65 -9.62 -29.21
C ASN A 57 10.01 -9.05 -29.59
N VAL A 58 10.25 -8.84 -30.89
CA VAL A 58 11.47 -8.22 -31.41
C VAL A 58 11.61 -6.79 -30.92
N ARG A 59 10.54 -5.98 -31.05
CA ARG A 59 10.49 -4.60 -30.56
C ARG A 59 10.67 -4.54 -29.05
N TRP A 60 10.00 -5.43 -28.31
CA TRP A 60 10.13 -5.50 -26.86
C TRP A 60 11.57 -5.82 -26.43
N LEU A 61 12.21 -6.81 -27.06
CA LEU A 61 13.61 -7.16 -26.80
C LEU A 61 14.55 -5.99 -27.10
N ALA A 62 14.32 -5.27 -28.20
CA ALA A 62 15.11 -4.07 -28.54
C ALA A 62 15.02 -2.97 -27.47
N VAL A 63 13.82 -2.67 -26.94
CA VAL A 63 13.67 -1.71 -25.84
C VAL A 63 14.41 -2.19 -24.59
N LEU A 64 14.40 -3.49 -24.30
CA LEU A 64 15.11 -4.04 -23.14
C LEU A 64 16.63 -3.90 -23.24
N TYR A 65 17.22 -4.21 -24.40
CA TYR A 65 18.65 -4.00 -24.63
C TYR A 65 19.04 -2.54 -24.46
N PHE A 66 18.24 -1.62 -25.01
CA PHE A 66 18.48 -0.19 -24.81
C PHE A 66 18.39 0.18 -23.33
N LYS A 67 17.28 -0.18 -22.65
CA LYS A 67 17.07 0.08 -21.23
C LYS A 67 18.24 -0.41 -20.35
N ASN A 68 18.76 -1.61 -20.62
CA ASN A 68 19.89 -2.18 -19.89
C ASN A 68 21.20 -1.47 -20.23
N GLY A 69 21.37 -1.03 -21.48
CA GLY A 69 22.49 -0.23 -21.93
C GLY A 69 22.62 1.12 -21.21
N ILE A 70 21.50 1.71 -20.77
CA ILE A 70 21.55 2.99 -20.01
C ILE A 70 22.39 2.85 -18.73
N ASP A 71 22.21 1.78 -17.97
CA ASP A 71 22.92 1.59 -16.71
C ASP A 71 24.42 1.36 -16.94
N ARG A 72 24.78 0.77 -18.09
CA ARG A 72 26.15 0.36 -18.42
C ARG A 72 26.96 1.44 -19.14
N TYR A 73 26.37 2.14 -20.11
CA TYR A 73 27.12 2.96 -21.09
C TYR A 73 26.69 4.43 -21.16
N TRP A 74 25.64 4.85 -20.43
CA TRP A 74 25.14 6.23 -20.54
C TRP A 74 25.99 7.26 -19.78
N ARG A 75 26.57 6.87 -18.64
CA ARG A 75 27.37 7.81 -17.82
C ARG A 75 28.69 8.12 -18.51
N ARG A 76 29.10 9.39 -18.49
CA ARG A 76 30.37 9.84 -19.12
C ARG A 76 31.63 9.09 -18.66
N VAL A 77 31.63 8.63 -17.40
CA VAL A 77 32.76 7.88 -16.81
C VAL A 77 32.69 6.38 -17.04
N ALA A 78 31.65 5.88 -17.72
CA ALA A 78 31.51 4.46 -17.98
C ALA A 78 32.53 3.99 -19.02
N PRO A 79 33.05 2.75 -18.89
CA PRO A 79 33.78 2.11 -19.98
C PRO A 79 32.89 2.05 -21.23
N HIS A 80 33.45 2.42 -22.38
CA HIS A 80 32.71 2.47 -23.66
C HIS A 80 31.46 3.37 -23.62
N ALA A 81 31.53 4.48 -22.88
CA ALA A 81 30.44 5.43 -22.79
C ALA A 81 30.00 5.95 -24.17
N LEU A 82 28.69 6.12 -24.35
CA LEU A 82 28.12 6.73 -25.55
C LEU A 82 28.62 8.18 -25.72
N SER A 83 28.80 8.59 -26.96
CA SER A 83 29.16 9.97 -27.28
C SER A 83 28.01 10.92 -26.95
N GLU A 84 28.31 12.18 -26.65
CA GLU A 84 27.26 13.19 -26.38
C GLU A 84 26.42 13.49 -27.63
N GLU A 85 27.01 13.36 -28.83
CA GLU A 85 26.28 13.46 -30.10
C GLU A 85 25.23 12.36 -30.22
N GLU A 86 25.61 11.09 -30.00
CA GLU A 86 24.68 9.96 -30.03
C GLU A 86 23.60 10.11 -28.95
N LYS A 87 23.97 10.48 -27.71
CA LYS A 87 22.99 10.72 -26.64
C LYS A 87 21.99 11.82 -27.01
N SER A 88 22.43 12.90 -27.65
CA SER A 88 21.56 13.99 -28.08
C SER A 88 20.50 13.49 -29.07
N THR A 89 20.92 12.74 -30.09
CA THR A 89 20.02 12.12 -31.08
C THR A 89 19.04 11.14 -30.42
N LEU A 90 19.54 10.28 -29.52
CA LEU A 90 18.72 9.31 -28.79
C LEU A 90 17.67 10.00 -27.91
N ARG A 91 18.05 11.05 -27.20
CA ARG A 91 17.12 11.86 -26.39
C ARG A 91 16.04 12.48 -27.25
N ALA A 92 16.39 13.11 -28.37
CA ALA A 92 15.40 13.69 -29.28
C ALA A 92 14.41 12.62 -29.79
N GLY A 93 14.92 11.47 -30.25
CA GLY A 93 14.09 10.40 -30.78
C GLY A 93 13.17 9.75 -29.72
N LEU A 94 13.62 9.63 -28.47
CA LEU A 94 12.82 9.07 -27.37
C LEU A 94 11.57 9.88 -27.01
N ILE A 95 11.54 11.19 -27.30
CA ILE A 95 10.39 12.06 -27.02
C ILE A 95 9.69 12.57 -28.28
N THR A 96 10.00 11.99 -29.45
CA THR A 96 9.43 12.45 -30.72
C THR A 96 7.95 12.09 -30.85
N ASN A 97 7.55 10.86 -30.50
CA ASN A 97 6.17 10.37 -30.64
C ASN A 97 5.75 9.50 -29.45
N PHE A 98 4.60 9.79 -28.87
CA PHE A 98 4.01 9.01 -27.77
C PHE A 98 2.87 8.11 -28.27
N ASN A 99 3.05 7.34 -29.34
CA ASN A 99 1.95 6.64 -30.03
C ASN A 99 2.04 5.11 -29.98
N GLU A 100 2.80 4.53 -29.05
CA GLU A 100 2.98 3.08 -28.94
C GLU A 100 1.65 2.35 -28.68
N PRO A 101 1.17 1.48 -29.58
CA PRO A 101 -0.09 0.75 -29.36
C PRO A 101 0.02 -0.33 -28.28
N VAL A 102 1.18 -0.95 -28.08
CA VAL A 102 1.33 -2.08 -27.16
C VAL A 102 1.73 -1.63 -25.75
N ASN A 103 0.82 -1.80 -24.78
CA ASN A 103 1.03 -1.38 -23.37
C ASN A 103 2.35 -1.89 -22.75
N GLN A 104 2.74 -3.13 -23.04
CA GLN A 104 3.96 -3.73 -22.51
C GLN A 104 5.22 -3.00 -23.03
N ILE A 105 5.26 -2.64 -24.32
CA ILE A 105 6.36 -1.88 -24.93
C ILE A 105 6.33 -0.45 -24.42
N ALA A 106 5.15 0.19 -24.37
CA ALA A 106 4.98 1.56 -23.87
C ALA A 106 5.55 1.71 -22.45
N THR A 107 5.26 0.74 -21.57
CA THR A 107 5.80 0.72 -20.21
C THR A 107 7.33 0.66 -20.21
N GLN A 108 7.94 -0.18 -21.07
CA GLN A 108 9.40 -0.25 -21.15
C GLN A 108 10.02 1.04 -21.72
N ILE A 109 9.38 1.67 -22.71
CA ILE A 109 9.80 2.97 -23.25
C ILE A 109 9.73 4.05 -22.15
N SER A 110 8.63 4.13 -21.39
CA SER A 110 8.49 5.07 -20.28
C SER A 110 9.56 4.87 -19.20
N VAL A 111 9.89 3.61 -18.87
CA VAL A 111 10.97 3.28 -17.91
C VAL A 111 12.35 3.63 -18.48
N LEU A 112 12.60 3.38 -19.76
CA LEU A 112 13.82 3.76 -20.46
C LEU A 112 14.02 5.29 -20.42
N ILE A 113 13.00 6.06 -20.80
CA ILE A 113 13.02 7.54 -20.73
C ILE A 113 13.29 8.00 -19.31
N ALA A 114 12.63 7.41 -18.30
CA ALA A 114 12.84 7.76 -16.91
C ALA A 114 14.26 7.45 -16.41
N LYS A 115 14.88 6.35 -16.87
CA LYS A 115 16.28 6.02 -16.57
C LYS A 115 17.24 7.06 -17.14
N VAL A 116 17.03 7.49 -18.38
CA VAL A 116 17.81 8.57 -18.99
C VAL A 116 17.59 9.88 -18.22
N ALA A 117 16.34 10.22 -17.92
CA ALA A 117 15.98 11.40 -17.15
C ALA A 117 16.64 11.43 -15.76
N ARG A 118 16.85 10.27 -15.12
CA ARG A 118 17.57 10.20 -13.84
C ARG A 118 18.97 10.80 -13.93
N VAL A 119 19.66 10.63 -15.06
CA VAL A 119 21.03 11.11 -15.23
C VAL A 119 21.03 12.53 -15.78
N ASP A 120 20.18 12.80 -16.77
CA ASP A 120 20.32 13.98 -17.63
C ASP A 120 19.32 15.10 -17.33
N CYS A 121 18.21 14.82 -16.67
CA CYS A 121 17.18 15.82 -16.37
C CYS A 121 17.52 16.61 -15.08
N PRO A 122 17.36 17.95 -15.08
CA PRO A 122 16.94 18.80 -16.19
C PRO A 122 18.12 19.37 -17.02
N ARG A 123 19.37 19.21 -16.56
CA ARG A 123 20.51 20.00 -17.06
C ARG A 123 20.91 19.67 -18.49
N GLN A 124 21.02 18.38 -18.82
CA GLN A 124 21.41 17.93 -20.15
C GLN A 124 20.20 17.75 -21.06
N TRP A 125 19.01 17.48 -20.48
CA TRP A 125 17.77 17.25 -21.22
C TRP A 125 16.62 18.16 -20.74
N PRO A 126 16.69 19.47 -20.98
CA PRO A 126 15.70 20.43 -20.50
C PRO A 126 14.34 20.33 -21.21
N GLU A 127 14.28 19.80 -22.43
CA GLU A 127 13.06 19.71 -23.24
C GLU A 127 12.10 18.61 -22.77
N LEU A 128 12.58 17.62 -22.00
CA LEU A 128 11.81 16.43 -21.61
C LEU A 128 10.48 16.77 -20.93
N ILE A 129 10.52 17.59 -19.86
CA ILE A 129 9.31 17.91 -19.10
C ILE A 129 8.33 18.77 -19.92
N PRO A 130 8.76 19.87 -20.58
CA PRO A 130 7.89 20.63 -21.48
C PRO A 130 7.21 19.75 -22.54
N THR A 131 7.95 18.88 -23.22
CA THR A 131 7.40 17.99 -24.25
C THR A 131 6.37 17.01 -23.69
N LEU A 132 6.60 16.46 -22.49
CA LEU A 132 5.63 15.60 -21.82
C LEU A 132 4.36 16.36 -21.43
N VAL A 133 4.49 17.57 -20.87
CA VAL A 133 3.34 18.41 -20.48
C VAL A 133 2.49 18.76 -21.69
N GLU A 134 3.10 19.15 -22.82
CA GLU A 134 2.35 19.44 -24.04
C GLU A 134 1.71 18.18 -24.64
N SER A 135 2.41 17.05 -24.64
CA SER A 135 1.88 15.79 -25.18
C SER A 135 0.67 15.27 -24.39
N VAL A 136 0.61 15.54 -23.07
CA VAL A 136 -0.54 15.20 -22.23
C VAL A 136 -1.77 16.08 -22.54
N LYS A 137 -1.60 17.27 -23.13
CA LYS A 137 -2.72 18.15 -23.49
C LYS A 137 -3.39 17.77 -24.82
N VAL A 138 -2.74 16.93 -25.61
CA VAL A 138 -3.24 16.50 -26.93
C VAL A 138 -4.55 15.71 -26.76
N GLN A 139 -5.49 15.90 -27.69
CA GLN A 139 -6.82 15.28 -27.68
C GLN A 139 -6.85 13.85 -28.26
N ASP A 140 -5.68 13.24 -28.48
CA ASP A 140 -5.56 11.85 -28.89
C ASP A 140 -5.41 10.96 -27.65
N ASP A 141 -6.35 10.03 -27.45
CA ASP A 141 -6.44 9.20 -26.25
C ASP A 141 -5.17 8.37 -26.01
N LEU A 142 -4.61 7.79 -27.07
CA LEU A 142 -3.41 6.96 -27.00
C LEU A 142 -2.21 7.82 -26.64
N GLN A 143 -2.01 8.92 -27.36
CA GLN A 143 -0.89 9.84 -27.16
C GLN A 143 -0.89 10.44 -25.76
N GLN A 144 -2.04 10.94 -25.31
CA GLN A 144 -2.22 11.48 -23.98
C GLN A 144 -1.89 10.42 -22.92
N HIS A 145 -2.39 9.19 -23.08
CA HIS A 145 -2.10 8.10 -22.15
C HIS A 145 -0.60 7.79 -22.08
N ARG A 146 0.07 7.62 -23.23
CA ARG A 146 1.51 7.29 -23.27
C ARG A 146 2.39 8.39 -22.72
N ALA A 147 2.04 9.64 -23.00
CA ALA A 147 2.71 10.80 -22.44
C ALA A 147 2.54 10.83 -20.91
N LEU A 148 1.33 10.58 -20.40
CA LEU A 148 1.05 10.58 -18.97
C LEU A 148 1.73 9.40 -18.24
N LEU A 149 1.78 8.22 -18.85
CA LEU A 149 2.53 7.06 -18.34
C LEU A 149 4.03 7.40 -18.22
N THR A 150 4.59 8.01 -19.26
CA THR A 150 5.99 8.44 -19.26
C THR A 150 6.24 9.54 -18.22
N PHE A 151 5.34 10.51 -18.12
CA PHE A 151 5.40 11.57 -17.12
C PHE A 151 5.38 11.04 -15.70
N TYR A 152 4.56 10.03 -15.42
CA TYR A 152 4.58 9.30 -14.15
C TYR A 152 5.95 8.66 -13.88
N HIS A 153 6.50 7.89 -14.82
CA HIS A 153 7.77 7.21 -14.62
C HIS A 153 8.94 8.19 -14.42
N VAL A 154 8.96 9.29 -15.17
CA VAL A 154 9.94 10.38 -15.01
C VAL A 154 9.79 11.03 -13.64
N THR A 155 8.58 11.46 -13.27
CA THR A 155 8.31 12.09 -11.97
C THR A 155 8.70 11.19 -10.81
N LYS A 156 8.31 9.91 -10.84
CA LYS A 156 8.68 8.89 -9.85
C LYS A 156 10.20 8.78 -9.70
N THR A 157 10.91 8.79 -10.82
CA THR A 157 12.37 8.59 -10.83
C THR A 157 13.09 9.82 -10.29
N LEU A 158 12.66 11.02 -10.66
CA LEU A 158 13.22 12.27 -10.14
C LEU A 158 12.94 12.44 -8.64
N ALA A 159 11.71 12.14 -8.19
CA ALA A 159 11.31 12.20 -6.78
C ALA A 159 12.14 11.27 -5.87
N SER A 160 12.70 10.18 -6.42
CA SER A 160 13.50 9.21 -5.66
C SER A 160 14.93 9.68 -5.37
N LYS A 161 15.41 10.77 -5.99
CA LYS A 161 16.76 11.27 -5.76
C LYS A 161 16.87 11.90 -4.37
N ARG A 162 17.91 11.53 -3.62
CA ARG A 162 18.04 11.91 -2.20
C ARG A 162 19.10 12.99 -1.92
N LEU A 163 19.97 13.30 -2.87
CA LEU A 163 20.97 14.37 -2.72
C LEU A 163 20.28 15.74 -2.65
N ALA A 164 20.81 16.65 -1.83
CA ALA A 164 20.21 17.96 -1.59
C ALA A 164 20.03 18.79 -2.89
N ALA A 165 21.04 18.78 -3.77
CA ALA A 165 20.97 19.48 -5.06
C ALA A 165 19.88 18.91 -5.97
N ASP A 166 19.71 17.59 -6.00
CA ASP A 166 18.66 16.95 -6.80
C ASP A 166 17.26 17.19 -6.20
N ARG A 167 17.13 17.18 -4.88
CA ARG A 167 15.86 17.52 -4.19
C ARG A 167 15.43 18.94 -4.52
N LYS A 168 16.36 19.90 -4.47
CA LYS A 168 16.07 21.29 -4.85
C LYS A 168 15.56 21.40 -6.29
N LEU A 169 16.21 20.71 -7.24
CA LEU A 169 15.74 20.68 -8.62
C LEU A 169 14.33 20.06 -8.74
N PHE A 170 14.01 19.05 -7.93
CA PHE A 170 12.67 18.48 -7.90
C PHE A 170 11.63 19.42 -7.28
N TYR A 171 12.00 20.25 -6.30
CA TYR A 171 11.12 21.29 -5.74
C TYR A 171 10.81 22.38 -6.79
N ASP A 172 11.84 22.85 -7.50
CA ASP A 172 11.68 23.85 -8.56
C ASP A 172 10.79 23.31 -9.69
N LEU A 173 11.05 22.07 -10.12
CA LEU A 173 10.21 21.36 -11.09
C LEU A 173 8.77 21.27 -10.58
N THR A 174 8.56 20.76 -9.37
CA THR A 174 7.23 20.56 -8.80
C THR A 174 6.44 21.86 -8.78
N SER A 175 7.05 22.95 -8.31
CA SER A 175 6.41 24.26 -8.24
C SER A 175 5.92 24.76 -9.60
N SER A 176 6.64 24.42 -10.69
CA SER A 176 6.26 24.82 -12.06
C SER A 176 5.12 24.01 -12.68
N ILE A 177 4.89 22.77 -12.24
CA ILE A 177 3.92 21.85 -12.87
C ILE A 177 2.75 21.43 -11.97
N TYR A 178 2.78 21.78 -10.67
CA TYR A 178 1.80 21.27 -9.70
C TYR A 178 0.35 21.63 -10.08
N SER A 179 0.09 22.90 -10.39
CA SER A 179 -1.24 23.39 -10.77
C SER A 179 -1.80 22.71 -12.02
N PHE A 180 -0.93 22.47 -13.01
CA PHE A 180 -1.28 21.70 -14.20
C PHE A 180 -1.62 20.25 -13.86
N ALA A 181 -0.80 19.58 -13.04
CA ALA A 181 -1.05 18.19 -12.63
C ALA A 181 -2.37 18.06 -11.84
N CYS A 182 -2.69 19.03 -10.97
CA CYS A 182 -3.95 19.09 -10.24
C CYS A 182 -5.15 19.23 -11.19
N SER A 183 -5.06 20.17 -12.13
CA SER A 183 -6.13 20.42 -13.12
C SER A 183 -6.37 19.19 -14.00
N LEU A 184 -5.30 18.54 -14.44
CA LEU A 184 -5.35 17.32 -15.24
C LEU A 184 -6.04 16.18 -14.49
N TRP A 185 -5.64 15.95 -13.24
CA TRP A 185 -6.24 14.92 -12.40
C TRP A 185 -7.72 15.18 -12.15
N ASN A 186 -8.11 16.41 -11.84
CA ASN A 186 -9.52 16.78 -11.67
C ASN A 186 -10.31 16.51 -12.94
N HIS A 187 -9.82 16.96 -14.10
CA HIS A 187 -10.49 16.74 -15.39
C HIS A 187 -10.73 15.26 -15.68
N HIS A 188 -9.72 14.40 -15.54
CA HIS A 188 -9.89 12.97 -15.80
C HIS A 188 -10.79 12.29 -14.76
N THR A 189 -10.71 12.72 -13.49
CA THR A 189 -11.57 12.21 -12.41
C THR A 189 -13.04 12.55 -12.66
N ASP A 190 -13.34 13.79 -13.01
CA ASP A 190 -14.70 14.22 -13.34
C ASP A 190 -15.21 13.51 -14.60
N THR A 191 -14.36 13.37 -15.62
CA THR A 191 -14.69 12.62 -16.84
C THR A 191 -15.06 11.17 -16.53
N PHE A 192 -14.27 10.49 -15.69
CA PHE A 192 -14.57 9.12 -15.25
C PHE A 192 -15.92 9.03 -14.51
N LEU A 193 -16.14 9.91 -13.53
CA LEU A 193 -17.37 9.93 -12.74
C LEU A 193 -18.60 10.23 -13.60
N GLN A 194 -18.46 11.03 -14.66
CA GLN A 194 -19.53 11.24 -15.63
C GLN A 194 -19.79 9.99 -16.48
N GLN A 195 -18.73 9.40 -17.05
CA GLN A 195 -18.84 8.26 -17.97
C GLN A 195 -19.41 7.01 -17.30
N ILE A 196 -19.03 6.77 -16.04
CA ILE A 196 -19.56 5.64 -15.28
C ILE A 196 -21.05 5.82 -14.97
N CYS A 197 -21.50 7.06 -14.72
CA CYS A 197 -22.93 7.36 -14.55
C CYS A 197 -23.73 7.15 -15.84
N THR A 198 -23.13 7.41 -17.02
CA THR A 198 -23.77 7.21 -18.33
C THR A 198 -23.74 5.76 -18.82
N GLY A 199 -22.99 4.87 -18.15
CA GLY A 199 -22.90 3.45 -18.48
C GLY A 199 -21.94 3.09 -19.63
N ASP A 200 -21.06 4.00 -20.06
CA ASP A 200 -20.01 3.71 -21.04
C ASP A 200 -18.79 3.12 -20.33
N GLU A 201 -18.79 1.80 -20.12
CA GLU A 201 -17.74 1.11 -19.36
C GLU A 201 -16.36 1.22 -20.02
N ALA A 202 -16.28 1.19 -21.35
CA ALA A 202 -15.00 1.24 -22.06
C ALA A 202 -14.36 2.62 -21.95
N ALA A 203 -15.14 3.69 -22.16
CA ALA A 203 -14.65 5.05 -21.99
C ALA A 203 -14.30 5.33 -20.52
N ALA A 204 -15.14 4.87 -19.58
CA ALA A 204 -14.87 4.98 -18.15
C ALA A 204 -13.57 4.28 -17.76
N ALA A 205 -13.30 3.07 -18.27
CA ALA A 205 -12.06 2.35 -18.01
C ALA A 205 -10.81 3.14 -18.45
N ASN A 206 -10.88 3.78 -19.63
CA ASN A 206 -9.80 4.61 -20.16
C ASN A 206 -9.58 5.87 -19.31
N SER A 207 -10.65 6.57 -18.93
CA SER A 207 -10.56 7.75 -18.08
C SER A 207 -10.08 7.41 -16.67
N LEU A 208 -10.51 6.28 -16.11
CA LEU A 208 -10.03 5.77 -14.83
C LEU A 208 -8.53 5.48 -14.86
N GLU A 209 -8.00 4.96 -15.97
CA GLU A 209 -6.56 4.76 -16.11
C GLU A 209 -5.77 6.08 -16.10
N ARG A 210 -6.30 7.11 -16.76
CA ARG A 210 -5.71 8.46 -16.75
C ARG A 210 -5.83 9.12 -15.37
N THR A 211 -6.95 8.93 -14.66
CA THR A 211 -7.09 9.33 -13.26
C THR A 211 -6.05 8.66 -12.38
N LEU A 212 -5.83 7.35 -12.54
CA LEU A 212 -4.83 6.62 -11.78
C LEU A 212 -3.41 7.14 -12.05
N LEU A 213 -3.03 7.35 -13.31
CA LEU A 213 -1.69 7.84 -13.67
C LEU A 213 -1.44 9.28 -13.19
N SER A 214 -2.42 10.18 -13.36
CA SER A 214 -2.33 11.57 -12.88
C SER A 214 -2.28 11.64 -11.35
N LEU A 215 -3.04 10.81 -10.64
CA LEU A 215 -2.96 10.68 -9.19
C LEU A 215 -1.59 10.16 -8.73
N LYS A 216 -0.98 9.23 -9.47
CA LYS A 216 0.38 8.74 -9.19
C LYS A 216 1.43 9.84 -9.34
N VAL A 217 1.28 10.72 -10.33
CA VAL A 217 2.13 11.92 -10.50
C VAL A 217 1.94 12.84 -9.30
N LEU A 218 0.70 13.24 -9.01
CA LEU A 218 0.38 14.13 -7.90
C LEU A 218 0.91 13.61 -6.57
N ARG A 219 0.70 12.33 -6.24
CA ARG A 219 1.27 11.72 -5.03
C ARG A 219 2.76 12.00 -4.90
N LYS A 220 3.54 11.86 -5.97
CA LYS A 220 4.99 12.09 -5.93
C LYS A 220 5.36 13.56 -5.80
N LEU A 221 4.64 14.44 -6.47
CA LEU A 221 4.82 15.89 -6.34
C LEU A 221 4.44 16.38 -4.94
N THR A 222 3.29 15.99 -4.40
CA THR A 222 2.81 16.38 -3.08
C THR A 222 3.71 15.89 -1.96
N VAL A 223 4.13 14.62 -2.00
CA VAL A 223 4.91 14.02 -0.91
C VAL A 223 6.39 14.43 -0.96
N HIS A 224 6.99 14.58 -2.14
CA HIS A 224 8.44 14.80 -2.25
C HIS A 224 8.84 16.14 -2.86
N GLY A 225 7.88 16.94 -3.34
CA GLY A 225 8.14 18.16 -4.10
C GLY A 225 8.13 19.46 -3.28
N PHE A 226 7.88 19.37 -1.98
CA PHE A 226 7.85 20.53 -1.08
C PHE A 226 8.61 20.22 0.22
N VAL A 227 9.23 21.25 0.79
CA VAL A 227 9.86 21.16 2.13
C VAL A 227 8.80 21.29 3.20
N GLU A 228 7.95 22.31 3.10
CA GLU A 228 6.85 22.59 4.03
C GLU A 228 5.53 22.71 3.25
N PRO A 229 4.93 21.57 2.85
CA PRO A 229 3.78 21.56 1.94
C PRO A 229 2.53 22.27 2.47
N HIS A 230 2.37 22.40 3.79
CA HIS A 230 1.21 23.06 4.39
C HIS A 230 1.11 24.56 4.07
N TRP A 231 2.21 25.21 3.70
CA TRP A 231 2.21 26.61 3.23
C TRP A 231 1.68 26.77 1.80
N ASN A 232 1.55 25.68 1.04
CA ASN A 232 1.05 25.73 -0.32
C ASN A 232 -0.46 25.41 -0.34
N ALA A 233 -1.27 26.43 -0.67
CA ALA A 233 -2.73 26.31 -0.70
C ALA A 233 -3.24 25.28 -1.72
N GLU A 234 -2.58 25.10 -2.86
CA GLU A 234 -2.97 24.08 -3.85
C GLU A 234 -2.68 22.67 -3.35
N VAL A 235 -1.57 22.48 -2.63
CA VAL A 235 -1.24 21.19 -2.00
C VAL A 235 -2.29 20.82 -0.97
N MET A 236 -2.61 21.75 -0.06
CA MET A 236 -3.64 21.49 0.94
C MET A 236 -5.01 21.34 0.29
N GLY A 237 -5.36 22.13 -0.72
CA GLY A 237 -6.60 21.99 -1.49
C GLY A 237 -6.74 20.61 -2.14
N PHE A 238 -5.68 20.11 -2.76
CA PHE A 238 -5.63 18.74 -3.30
C PHE A 238 -5.85 17.69 -2.21
N LEU A 239 -5.17 17.78 -1.07
CA LEU A 239 -5.31 16.82 0.03
C LEU A 239 -6.74 16.82 0.61
N HIS A 240 -7.40 17.97 0.69
CA HIS A 240 -8.81 18.03 1.06
C HIS A 240 -9.71 17.40 -0.01
N ALA A 241 -9.45 17.66 -1.29
CA ALA A 241 -10.19 17.08 -2.40
C ALA A 241 -10.06 15.54 -2.45
N VAL A 242 -8.93 14.97 -2.03
CA VAL A 242 -8.74 13.51 -1.94
C VAL A 242 -9.83 12.85 -1.09
N PHE A 243 -10.26 13.46 0.03
CA PHE A 243 -11.34 12.90 0.85
C PHE A 243 -12.69 12.91 0.13
N GLU A 244 -13.01 13.99 -0.58
CA GLU A 244 -14.25 14.08 -1.37
C GLU A 244 -14.26 13.05 -2.50
N ARG A 245 -13.13 12.91 -3.22
CA ARG A 245 -12.99 11.93 -4.30
C ARG A 245 -13.02 10.50 -3.78
N LEU A 246 -12.42 10.22 -2.63
CA LEU A 246 -12.52 8.93 -1.96
C LEU A 246 -13.98 8.53 -1.72
N LYS A 247 -14.77 9.44 -1.14
CA LYS A 247 -16.21 9.21 -0.93
C LYS A 247 -16.95 8.93 -2.24
N GLN A 248 -16.71 9.73 -3.28
CA GLN A 248 -17.33 9.52 -4.60
C GLN A 248 -16.96 8.16 -5.21
N PHE A 249 -15.70 7.72 -5.07
CA PHE A 249 -15.24 6.44 -5.61
C PHE A 249 -15.78 5.24 -4.83
N LEU A 250 -15.90 5.36 -3.50
CA LEU A 250 -16.54 4.34 -2.66
C LEU A 250 -18.03 4.22 -2.97
N GLU A 251 -18.74 5.32 -3.22
CA GLU A 251 -20.14 5.23 -3.65
C GLU A 251 -20.25 4.65 -5.06
N CYS A 252 -19.32 4.97 -5.95
CA CYS A 252 -19.26 4.39 -7.28
C CYS A 252 -19.03 2.87 -7.26
N SER A 253 -18.36 2.32 -6.23
CA SER A 253 -18.20 0.86 -6.13
C SER A 253 -19.51 0.12 -5.89
N ARG A 254 -20.58 0.80 -5.41
CA ARG A 254 -21.92 0.21 -5.28
C ARG A 254 -22.60 -0.03 -6.62
N SER A 255 -22.35 0.84 -7.61
CA SER A 255 -23.00 0.76 -8.92
C SER A 255 -22.25 -0.13 -9.91
N ILE A 256 -20.98 -0.41 -9.65
CA ILE A 256 -20.14 -1.24 -10.51
C ILE A 256 -20.33 -2.73 -10.17
N ARG A 257 -20.69 -3.53 -11.18
CA ARG A 257 -20.86 -4.98 -11.05
C ARG A 257 -19.54 -5.67 -10.71
N ALA A 258 -19.60 -6.83 -10.05
CA ALA A 258 -18.43 -7.61 -9.67
C ALA A 258 -17.56 -8.00 -10.86
N GLU A 259 -18.15 -8.29 -12.02
CA GLU A 259 -17.46 -8.70 -13.23
C GLU A 259 -16.95 -7.54 -14.09
N SER A 260 -17.16 -6.28 -13.68
CA SER A 260 -16.78 -5.12 -14.48
C SER A 260 -15.26 -4.99 -14.60
N ILE A 261 -14.78 -4.71 -15.81
CA ILE A 261 -13.37 -4.41 -16.10
C ILE A 261 -12.83 -3.20 -15.32
N CYS A 262 -13.72 -2.35 -14.81
CA CYS A 262 -13.38 -1.16 -14.03
C CYS A 262 -13.09 -1.48 -12.56
N ARG A 263 -13.60 -2.60 -12.01
CA ARG A 263 -13.61 -2.85 -10.56
C ARG A 263 -12.22 -2.89 -9.96
N ASP A 264 -11.34 -3.74 -10.49
CA ASP A 264 -9.93 -3.83 -10.03
C ASP A 264 -9.20 -2.48 -10.09
N ARG A 265 -9.48 -1.69 -11.14
CA ARG A 265 -8.85 -0.38 -11.36
C ARG A 265 -9.41 0.68 -10.41
N LEU A 266 -10.69 0.60 -10.09
CA LEU A 266 -11.36 1.46 -9.13
C LEU A 266 -10.78 1.23 -7.73
N GLU A 267 -10.72 -0.04 -7.29
CA GLU A 267 -10.14 -0.41 -6.00
C GLU A 267 -8.68 0.03 -5.91
N LYS A 268 -7.87 -0.20 -6.96
CA LYS A 268 -6.49 0.30 -7.04
C LYS A 268 -6.40 1.83 -6.93
N THR A 269 -7.38 2.57 -7.44
CA THR A 269 -7.43 4.03 -7.36
C THR A 269 -7.83 4.50 -5.97
N ILE A 270 -8.81 3.84 -5.33
CA ILE A 270 -9.20 4.06 -3.92
C ILE A 270 -8.00 3.83 -3.00
N ILE A 271 -7.27 2.73 -3.18
CA ILE A 271 -6.04 2.46 -2.42
C ILE A 271 -4.95 3.49 -2.71
N LEU A 272 -4.88 4.05 -3.92
CA LEU A 272 -3.90 5.08 -4.21
C LEU A 272 -4.24 6.39 -3.49
N PHE A 273 -5.52 6.76 -3.37
CA PHE A 273 -5.93 7.92 -2.57
C PHE A 273 -5.54 7.79 -1.10
N THR A 274 -5.80 6.64 -0.47
CA THR A 274 -5.38 6.43 0.93
C THR A 274 -3.86 6.44 1.06
N LYS A 275 -3.13 5.91 0.08
CA LYS A 275 -1.66 6.00 0.03
C LYS A 275 -1.13 7.42 -0.16
N VAL A 276 -1.87 8.35 -0.75
CA VAL A 276 -1.48 9.77 -0.76
C VAL A 276 -1.45 10.31 0.66
N LEU A 277 -2.50 10.03 1.45
CA LEU A 277 -2.61 10.49 2.83
C LEU A 277 -1.54 9.85 3.73
N LEU A 278 -1.36 8.52 3.63
CA LEU A 278 -0.37 7.78 4.42
C LEU A 278 1.07 8.23 4.14
N ASP A 279 1.46 8.33 2.87
CA ASP A 279 2.80 8.80 2.51
C ASP A 279 3.02 10.27 2.96
N PHE A 280 1.97 11.10 2.87
CA PHE A 280 2.06 12.51 3.29
C PHE A 280 2.21 12.63 4.81
N LEU A 281 1.46 11.82 5.58
CA LEU A 281 1.60 11.73 7.03
C LEU A 281 2.98 11.23 7.45
N ASP A 282 3.50 10.19 6.80
CA ASP A 282 4.82 9.63 7.07
C ASP A 282 5.94 10.65 6.82
N GLN A 283 5.87 11.33 5.68
CA GLN A 283 6.92 12.24 5.24
C GLN A 283 6.83 13.63 5.88
N HIS A 284 5.63 14.10 6.23
CA HIS A 284 5.34 15.46 6.69
C HIS A 284 4.36 15.51 7.87
N PRO A 285 4.66 14.87 9.02
CA PRO A 285 3.73 14.77 10.14
C PRO A 285 3.25 16.13 10.65
N CYS A 286 4.13 17.13 10.75
CA CYS A 286 3.76 18.49 11.17
C CYS A 286 2.78 19.15 10.18
N SER A 287 3.04 19.00 8.87
CA SER A 287 2.16 19.53 7.81
C SER A 287 0.80 18.82 7.76
N PHE A 288 0.73 17.58 8.26
CA PHE A 288 -0.49 16.79 8.30
C PHE A 288 -1.49 17.26 9.37
N THR A 289 -1.07 18.12 10.32
CA THR A 289 -1.89 18.54 11.48
C THR A 289 -3.32 18.95 11.12
N ALA A 290 -3.49 19.77 10.07
CA ALA A 290 -4.80 20.23 9.61
C ALA A 290 -5.71 19.12 9.02
N LEU A 291 -5.13 17.97 8.68
CA LEU A 291 -5.85 16.83 8.09
C LEU A 291 -6.17 15.74 9.13
N ILE A 292 -5.64 15.84 10.36
CA ILE A 292 -5.81 14.81 11.40
C ILE A 292 -7.29 14.55 11.66
N GLN A 293 -8.06 15.60 11.98
CA GLN A 293 -9.47 15.47 12.34
C GLN A 293 -10.25 14.75 11.23
N ARG A 294 -10.13 15.25 10.01
CA ARG A 294 -10.82 14.70 8.84
C ARG A 294 -10.39 13.27 8.52
N SER A 295 -9.11 12.95 8.71
CA SER A 295 -8.58 11.59 8.53
C SER A 295 -9.17 10.60 9.52
N LEU A 296 -9.28 11.01 10.79
CA LEU A 296 -9.86 10.20 11.85
C LEU A 296 -11.37 10.03 11.66
N GLU A 297 -12.11 11.11 11.41
CA GLU A 297 -13.55 11.09 11.13
C GLU A 297 -13.87 10.18 9.94
N PHE A 298 -13.14 10.34 8.83
CA PHE A 298 -13.32 9.53 7.64
C PHE A 298 -13.02 8.05 7.92
N SER A 299 -11.85 7.75 8.48
CA SER A 299 -11.43 6.35 8.69
C SER A 299 -12.31 5.64 9.71
N VAL A 300 -12.66 6.30 10.81
CA VAL A 300 -13.52 5.70 11.84
C VAL A 300 -14.95 5.52 11.33
N SER A 301 -15.50 6.49 10.59
CA SER A 301 -16.84 6.35 10.02
C SER A 301 -16.93 5.14 9.10
N TYR A 302 -16.02 4.98 8.14
CA TYR A 302 -16.09 3.86 7.19
C TYR A 302 -15.70 2.50 7.80
N VAL A 303 -14.81 2.45 8.80
CA VAL A 303 -14.32 1.18 9.36
C VAL A 303 -15.14 0.69 10.55
N PHE A 304 -15.66 1.60 11.37
CA PHE A 304 -16.29 1.26 12.66
C PHE A 304 -17.77 1.64 12.75
N THR A 305 -18.39 2.12 11.67
CA THR A 305 -19.84 2.40 11.63
C THR A 305 -20.49 1.79 10.39
N GLU A 306 -21.81 1.83 10.33
CA GLU A 306 -22.62 1.32 9.21
C GLU A 306 -22.31 2.04 7.88
N ALA A 307 -21.66 3.21 7.90
CA ALA A 307 -21.32 3.97 6.70
C ALA A 307 -20.42 3.19 5.71
N GLY A 308 -19.63 2.24 6.20
CA GLY A 308 -18.79 1.38 5.36
C GLY A 308 -19.49 0.18 4.73
N GLU A 309 -20.70 -0.15 5.17
CA GLU A 309 -21.36 -1.38 4.73
C GLU A 309 -21.61 -1.38 3.21
N GLY A 310 -21.15 -2.46 2.57
CA GLY A 310 -21.26 -2.68 1.13
C GLY A 310 -20.30 -1.88 0.26
N VAL A 311 -19.39 -1.07 0.83
CA VAL A 311 -18.42 -0.27 0.03
C VAL A 311 -16.97 -0.49 0.41
N VAL A 312 -16.69 -0.89 1.66
CA VAL A 312 -15.33 -1.18 2.10
C VAL A 312 -14.90 -2.58 1.67
N PHE A 313 -13.60 -2.73 1.43
CA PHE A 313 -12.94 -4.00 1.13
C PHE A 313 -11.64 -4.09 1.93
N GLU A 314 -11.10 -5.30 2.08
CA GLU A 314 -10.02 -5.62 3.01
C GLU A 314 -8.84 -4.63 2.95
N GLN A 315 -8.28 -4.41 1.76
CA GLN A 315 -7.14 -3.52 1.60
C GLN A 315 -7.46 -2.08 2.00
N PHE A 316 -8.68 -1.59 1.76
CA PHE A 316 -9.09 -0.24 2.16
C PHE A 316 -9.18 -0.13 3.68
N ILE A 317 -9.75 -1.15 4.34
CA ILE A 317 -9.82 -1.23 5.80
C ILE A 317 -8.41 -1.17 6.40
N VAL A 318 -7.47 -1.96 5.87
CA VAL A 318 -6.05 -1.94 6.28
C VAL A 318 -5.46 -0.54 6.14
N GLN A 319 -5.68 0.17 5.02
CA GLN A 319 -5.15 1.53 4.85
C GLN A 319 -5.76 2.53 5.85
N CYS A 320 -7.06 2.45 6.14
CA CYS A 320 -7.72 3.30 7.13
C CYS A 320 -7.24 3.03 8.55
N MET A 321 -7.11 1.76 8.94
CA MET A 321 -6.56 1.36 10.23
C MET A 321 -5.11 1.83 10.40
N ASN A 322 -4.29 1.72 9.35
CA ASN A 322 -2.93 2.25 9.33
C ASN A 322 -2.90 3.78 9.48
N LEU A 323 -3.86 4.50 8.89
CA LEU A 323 -3.95 5.95 9.03
C LEU A 323 -4.25 6.34 10.47
N ILE A 324 -5.21 5.66 11.11
CA ILE A 324 -5.54 5.85 12.53
C ILE A 324 -4.32 5.55 13.40
N LYS A 325 -3.69 4.38 13.22
CA LYS A 325 -2.48 3.96 13.95
C LYS A 325 -1.35 4.99 13.85
N MET A 326 -1.04 5.44 12.62
CA MET A 326 0.04 6.40 12.40
C MET A 326 -0.23 7.74 13.09
N ILE A 327 -1.49 8.17 13.19
CA ILE A 327 -1.88 9.37 13.94
C ILE A 327 -1.77 9.14 15.46
N VAL A 328 -2.27 8.01 15.96
CA VAL A 328 -2.24 7.67 17.39
C VAL A 328 -0.80 7.59 17.89
N LYS A 329 0.07 6.89 17.17
CA LYS A 329 1.47 6.62 17.58
C LYS A 329 2.48 7.66 17.13
N ASN A 330 2.06 8.74 16.47
CA ASN A 330 3.01 9.74 16.00
C ASN A 330 3.65 10.49 17.18
N TYR A 331 4.97 10.39 17.32
CA TYR A 331 5.72 11.13 18.34
C TYR A 331 5.66 12.65 18.13
N ALA A 332 5.50 13.12 16.89
CA ALA A 332 5.36 14.55 16.60
C ALA A 332 4.04 15.15 17.13
N TYR A 333 3.10 14.33 17.59
CA TYR A 333 1.81 14.76 18.16
C TYR A 333 1.73 14.58 19.67
N LYS A 334 2.86 14.26 20.31
CA LYS A 334 2.97 14.15 21.76
C LYS A 334 3.68 15.38 22.31
N PRO A 335 3.01 16.21 23.13
CA PRO A 335 3.65 17.35 23.77
C PRO A 335 4.85 16.91 24.63
N SER A 336 5.87 17.75 24.66
CA SER A 336 7.01 17.61 25.57
C SER A 336 6.56 17.73 27.03
N LYS A 337 7.34 17.19 27.97
CA LYS A 337 7.06 17.32 29.41
C LYS A 337 6.94 18.79 29.84
N ASN A 338 7.78 19.65 29.27
CA ASN A 338 7.64 21.09 29.35
C ASN A 338 6.86 21.56 28.12
N ILE A 339 5.67 22.10 28.32
CA ILE A 339 4.77 22.50 27.23
C ILE A 339 5.40 23.60 26.36
N GLU A 340 6.18 24.51 26.96
CA GLU A 340 6.89 25.60 26.27
C GLU A 340 7.89 25.12 25.21
N ASP A 341 8.38 23.88 25.33
CA ASP A 341 9.31 23.27 24.36
C ASP A 341 8.59 22.62 23.16
N SER A 342 7.25 22.61 23.15
CA SER A 342 6.45 21.97 22.09
C SER A 342 6.13 22.95 20.96
N SER A 343 6.20 22.49 19.71
CA SER A 343 5.80 23.34 18.56
C SER A 343 4.29 23.60 18.56
N PRO A 344 3.82 24.71 17.95
CA PRO A 344 2.39 24.98 17.80
C PRO A 344 1.62 23.85 17.10
N GLU A 345 2.22 23.23 16.08
CA GLU A 345 1.65 22.10 15.34
C GLU A 345 1.50 20.87 16.23
N THR A 346 2.49 20.60 17.10
CA THR A 346 2.45 19.49 18.06
C THR A 346 1.28 19.66 19.03
N LEU A 347 1.10 20.89 19.56
CA LEU A 347 0.03 21.20 20.50
C LEU A 347 -1.35 21.13 19.85
N GLU A 348 -1.50 21.64 18.62
CA GLU A 348 -2.77 21.56 17.90
C GLU A 348 -3.11 20.11 17.52
N ALA A 349 -2.12 19.32 17.06
CA ALA A 349 -2.32 17.90 16.78
C ALA A 349 -2.76 17.13 18.02
N HIS A 350 -2.11 17.39 19.16
CA HIS A 350 -2.50 16.78 20.44
C HIS A 350 -3.92 17.16 20.83
N LYS A 351 -4.28 18.44 20.71
CA LYS A 351 -5.63 18.94 21.00
C LYS A 351 -6.69 18.27 20.12
N ILE A 352 -6.44 18.13 18.81
CA ILE A 352 -7.35 17.44 17.89
C ILE A 352 -7.51 15.97 18.30
N LYS A 353 -6.40 15.27 18.60
CA LYS A 353 -6.45 13.87 19.07
C LYS A 353 -7.30 13.74 20.33
N THR A 354 -7.05 14.57 21.33
CA THR A 354 -7.79 14.55 22.61
C THR A 354 -9.27 14.88 22.44
N ALA A 355 -9.60 15.79 21.52
CA ALA A 355 -11.00 16.12 21.20
C ALA A 355 -11.72 15.00 20.43
N PHE A 356 -11.01 14.24 19.60
CA PHE A 356 -11.58 13.17 18.79
C PHE A 356 -11.77 11.86 19.58
N PHE A 357 -10.73 11.42 20.31
CA PHE A 357 -10.71 10.16 21.07
C PHE A 357 -11.42 10.31 22.42
N THR A 358 -12.71 10.63 22.34
CA THR A 358 -13.62 10.67 23.49
C THR A 358 -14.03 9.26 23.91
N TYR A 359 -14.62 9.12 25.10
CA TYR A 359 -15.14 7.84 25.59
C TYR A 359 -16.07 7.12 24.57
N PRO A 360 -17.11 7.76 23.99
CA PRO A 360 -17.95 7.10 22.99
C PRO A 360 -17.18 6.60 21.77
N THR A 361 -16.27 7.42 21.23
CA THR A 361 -15.46 7.05 20.06
C THR A 361 -14.57 5.84 20.36
N LEU A 362 -13.84 5.89 21.48
CA LEU A 362 -12.93 4.83 21.90
C LEU A 362 -13.69 3.52 22.20
N MET A 363 -14.84 3.64 22.87
CA MET A 363 -15.71 2.51 23.18
C MET A 363 -16.22 1.83 21.90
N GLU A 364 -16.66 2.59 20.91
CA GLU A 364 -17.17 2.05 19.65
C GLU A 364 -16.06 1.36 18.85
N ILE A 365 -14.88 1.99 18.73
CA ILE A 365 -13.71 1.38 18.07
C ILE A 365 -13.35 0.05 18.75
N CYS A 366 -13.22 0.05 20.08
CA CYS A 366 -12.90 -1.14 20.85
C CYS A 366 -13.95 -2.24 20.67
N ARG A 367 -15.24 -1.90 20.81
CA ARG A 367 -16.35 -2.84 20.62
C ARG A 367 -16.34 -3.46 19.24
N ARG A 368 -16.25 -2.66 18.17
CA ARG A 368 -16.24 -3.17 16.80
C ARG A 368 -14.99 -4.00 16.48
N LEU A 369 -13.82 -3.61 16.98
CA LEU A 369 -12.61 -4.44 16.83
C LEU A 369 -12.83 -5.84 17.42
N VAL A 370 -13.37 -5.91 18.64
CA VAL A 370 -13.57 -7.19 19.33
C VAL A 370 -14.75 -7.99 18.75
N THR A 371 -15.91 -7.37 18.55
CA THR A 371 -17.15 -8.11 18.23
C THR A 371 -17.40 -8.32 16.74
N HIS A 372 -16.64 -7.66 15.87
CA HIS A 372 -16.78 -7.82 14.42
C HIS A 372 -15.47 -8.30 13.76
N TYR A 373 -14.35 -7.65 14.08
CA TYR A 373 -13.10 -7.86 13.38
C TYR A 373 -12.24 -9.02 13.91
N PHE A 374 -12.26 -9.28 15.21
CA PHE A 374 -11.48 -10.37 15.82
C PHE A 374 -12.13 -11.74 15.69
N LEU A 375 -13.42 -11.80 15.34
CA LEU A 375 -14.14 -13.06 15.12
C LEU A 375 -13.45 -13.88 14.04
N LEU A 376 -13.34 -15.20 14.25
CA LEU A 376 -12.88 -16.11 13.21
C LEU A 376 -13.91 -16.14 12.06
N THR A 377 -13.44 -15.88 10.85
CA THR A 377 -14.27 -15.95 9.64
C THR A 377 -14.55 -17.39 9.23
N LYS A 378 -15.49 -17.58 8.31
CA LYS A 378 -15.78 -18.92 7.77
C LYS A 378 -14.60 -19.46 6.97
N GLU A 379 -13.90 -18.58 6.28
CA GLU A 379 -12.70 -18.87 5.50
C GLU A 379 -11.55 -19.30 6.42
N GLU A 380 -11.34 -18.58 7.54
CA GLU A 380 -10.37 -18.95 8.56
C GLU A 380 -10.70 -20.31 9.22
N LEU A 381 -11.97 -20.57 9.53
CA LEU A 381 -12.40 -21.86 10.08
C LEU A 381 -12.28 -23.00 9.06
N THR A 382 -12.45 -22.72 7.77
CA THR A 382 -12.24 -23.71 6.71
C THR A 382 -10.76 -24.02 6.56
N MET A 383 -9.90 -22.99 6.59
CA MET A 383 -8.44 -23.15 6.57
C MET A 383 -7.94 -23.95 7.78
N TRP A 384 -8.51 -23.72 8.98
CA TRP A 384 -8.20 -24.50 10.17
C TRP A 384 -8.40 -26.00 9.93
N GLU A 385 -9.51 -26.40 9.31
CA GLU A 385 -9.85 -27.82 9.10
C GLU A 385 -9.10 -28.44 7.91
N GLU A 386 -8.84 -27.68 6.84
CA GLU A 386 -8.18 -28.17 5.63
C GLU A 386 -6.65 -28.16 5.72
N ASP A 387 -6.07 -27.12 6.32
CA ASP A 387 -4.62 -26.93 6.47
C ASP A 387 -4.28 -26.28 7.83
N PRO A 388 -4.37 -27.05 8.93
CA PRO A 388 -4.15 -26.57 10.29
C PRO A 388 -2.74 -26.00 10.50
N GLU A 389 -1.72 -26.51 9.80
CA GLU A 389 -0.35 -25.98 9.90
C GLU A 389 -0.31 -24.56 9.34
N SER A 390 -0.80 -24.34 8.11
CA SER A 390 -0.85 -23.00 7.51
C SER A 390 -1.71 -22.03 8.33
N PHE A 391 -2.80 -22.49 8.94
CA PHE A 391 -3.59 -21.65 9.85
C PHE A 391 -2.79 -21.19 11.08
N THR A 392 -1.91 -22.05 11.62
CA THR A 392 -1.06 -21.72 12.77
C THR A 392 0.18 -20.91 12.44
N VAL A 393 0.59 -20.85 11.17
CA VAL A 393 1.65 -19.95 10.72
C VAL A 393 1.12 -18.52 10.85
N GLU A 394 1.31 -17.95 12.03
CA GLU A 394 0.91 -16.59 12.29
C GLU A 394 1.72 -15.64 11.39
N GLU A 395 1.04 -14.79 10.62
CA GLU A 395 1.63 -13.61 9.98
C GLU A 395 2.03 -12.54 11.03
N THR A 396 2.32 -12.90 12.28
CA THR A 396 2.48 -12.01 13.44
C THR A 396 3.90 -11.46 13.60
N GLY A 397 4.69 -11.45 12.53
CA GLY A 397 6.05 -10.94 12.51
C GLY A 397 6.26 -9.74 11.60
N GLY A 398 6.90 -8.69 12.12
CA GLY A 398 7.45 -7.60 11.32
C GLY A 398 6.42 -6.58 10.83
N ASP A 399 6.47 -6.28 9.53
CA ASP A 399 5.69 -5.21 8.88
C ASP A 399 4.38 -5.70 8.21
N SER A 400 3.95 -6.94 8.50
CA SER A 400 2.74 -7.55 7.92
C SER A 400 1.47 -6.74 8.18
N TRP A 401 1.37 -6.07 9.33
CA TRP A 401 0.27 -5.16 9.70
C TRP A 401 0.02 -4.03 8.68
N LYS A 402 1.01 -3.69 7.86
CA LYS A 402 0.85 -2.68 6.80
C LYS A 402 0.02 -3.19 5.61
N TYR A 403 -0.14 -4.51 5.47
CA TYR A 403 -0.63 -5.16 4.27
C TYR A 403 -1.75 -6.17 4.52
N SER A 404 -1.70 -6.89 5.64
CA SER A 404 -2.65 -7.94 6.00
C SER A 404 -3.66 -7.46 7.06
N LEU A 405 -4.92 -7.85 6.92
CA LEU A 405 -5.99 -7.40 7.82
C LEU A 405 -5.81 -7.89 9.26
N ARG A 406 -5.55 -9.19 9.47
CA ARG A 406 -5.42 -9.77 10.82
C ARG A 406 -4.37 -9.05 11.67
N PRO A 407 -3.10 -8.92 11.25
CA PRO A 407 -2.10 -8.22 12.04
C PRO A 407 -2.41 -6.71 12.17
N CYS A 408 -3.03 -6.10 11.15
CA CYS A 408 -3.41 -4.68 11.20
C CYS A 408 -4.41 -4.38 12.32
N MET A 409 -5.45 -5.22 12.46
CA MET A 409 -6.49 -5.08 13.48
C MET A 409 -5.93 -5.25 14.90
N GLU A 410 -5.06 -6.24 15.09
CA GLU A 410 -4.44 -6.53 16.39
C GLU A 410 -3.45 -5.43 16.80
N VAL A 411 -2.60 -4.96 15.88
CA VAL A 411 -1.67 -3.86 16.17
C VAL A 411 -2.42 -2.55 16.44
N LEU A 412 -3.49 -2.25 15.69
CA LEU A 412 -4.31 -1.06 15.96
C LEU A 412 -4.96 -1.16 17.35
N PHE A 413 -5.50 -2.32 17.72
CA PHE A 413 -6.07 -2.55 19.04
C PHE A 413 -5.04 -2.31 20.15
N ILE A 414 -3.86 -2.92 20.05
CA ILE A 414 -2.77 -2.75 21.02
C ILE A 414 -2.40 -1.28 21.16
N ASP A 415 -2.21 -0.56 20.04
CA ASP A 415 -1.78 0.84 20.07
C ASP A 415 -2.83 1.78 20.67
N ILE A 416 -4.11 1.58 20.36
CA ILE A 416 -5.21 2.35 20.94
C ILE A 416 -5.37 2.01 22.43
N PHE A 417 -5.32 0.73 22.78
CA PHE A 417 -5.47 0.30 24.18
C PHE A 417 -4.32 0.80 25.04
N HIS A 418 -3.09 0.74 24.55
CA HIS A 418 -1.91 1.26 25.24
C HIS A 418 -2.04 2.77 25.53
N GLU A 419 -2.43 3.56 24.51
CA GLU A 419 -2.55 5.01 24.62
C GLU A 419 -3.73 5.43 25.52
N TYR A 420 -4.84 4.68 25.51
CA TYR A 420 -6.10 5.05 26.17
C TYR A 420 -6.58 4.04 27.21
N ASN A 421 -5.66 3.30 27.86
CA ASN A 421 -5.99 2.19 28.77
C ASN A 421 -6.94 2.61 29.91
N GLN A 422 -6.78 3.80 30.49
CA GLN A 422 -7.63 4.27 31.58
C GLN A 422 -9.11 4.32 31.20
N THR A 423 -9.39 4.62 29.92
CA THR A 423 -10.74 4.69 29.37
C THR A 423 -11.24 3.32 28.91
N LEU A 424 -10.35 2.49 28.36
CA LEU A 424 -10.71 1.22 27.70
C LEU A 424 -10.71 -0.01 28.61
N THR A 425 -9.94 0.01 29.71
CA THR A 425 -9.91 -1.09 30.69
C THR A 425 -11.31 -1.43 31.21
N PRO A 426 -12.14 -0.47 31.69
CA PRO A 426 -13.50 -0.79 32.15
C PRO A 426 -14.38 -1.43 31.05
N VAL A 427 -14.25 -0.97 29.81
CA VAL A 427 -15.02 -1.48 28.66
C VAL A 427 -14.68 -2.95 28.40
N LEU A 428 -13.40 -3.29 28.40
CA LEU A 428 -12.95 -4.66 28.14
C LEU A 428 -13.27 -5.59 29.32
N LEU A 429 -13.17 -5.10 30.56
CA LEU A 429 -13.61 -5.84 31.75
C LEU A 429 -15.12 -6.12 31.70
N GLU A 430 -15.95 -5.17 31.28
CA GLU A 430 -17.39 -5.39 31.08
C GLU A 430 -17.67 -6.52 30.08
N MET A 431 -16.93 -6.55 28.96
CA MET A 431 -17.04 -7.64 27.98
C MET A 431 -16.68 -9.00 28.60
N VAL A 432 -15.60 -9.07 29.40
CA VAL A 432 -15.21 -10.31 30.10
C VAL A 432 -16.28 -10.74 31.09
N HIS A 433 -16.81 -9.80 31.89
CA HIS A 433 -17.88 -10.09 32.86
C HIS A 433 -19.15 -10.61 32.18
N SER A 434 -19.49 -10.08 30.99
CA SER A 434 -20.66 -10.53 30.22
C SER A 434 -20.58 -11.99 29.73
N LEU A 435 -19.37 -12.56 29.72
CA LEU A 435 -19.07 -13.92 29.25
C LEU A 435 -18.79 -14.91 30.39
N GLN A 436 -19.01 -14.51 31.64
CA GLN A 436 -18.86 -15.39 32.80
C GLN A 436 -19.94 -16.50 32.79
N GLY A 437 -19.52 -17.72 33.09
CA GLY A 437 -20.38 -18.91 33.11
C GLY A 437 -20.18 -19.86 31.92
N SER A 438 -21.00 -20.91 31.88
CA SER A 438 -20.93 -21.94 30.84
C SER A 438 -21.42 -21.39 29.49
N THR A 439 -20.55 -21.41 28.48
CA THR A 439 -20.93 -21.05 27.10
C THR A 439 -21.78 -22.16 26.49
N ASN A 440 -22.93 -21.79 25.92
CA ASN A 440 -23.75 -22.75 25.17
C ASN A 440 -23.00 -23.21 23.91
N VAL A 441 -22.63 -24.48 23.90
CA VAL A 441 -21.82 -25.10 22.83
C VAL A 441 -22.56 -25.15 21.48
N GLU A 442 -23.89 -25.05 21.49
CA GLU A 442 -24.70 -25.00 20.27
C GLU A 442 -24.71 -23.61 19.61
N ASN A 443 -24.32 -22.56 20.33
CA ASN A 443 -24.30 -21.20 19.81
C ASN A 443 -22.89 -20.84 19.32
N THR A 444 -22.62 -21.09 18.04
CA THR A 444 -21.34 -20.75 17.39
C THR A 444 -20.96 -19.29 17.57
N ASN A 445 -21.93 -18.35 17.47
CA ASN A 445 -21.64 -16.93 17.63
C ASN A 445 -21.16 -16.60 19.05
N ALA A 446 -21.73 -17.24 20.08
CA ALA A 446 -21.28 -17.05 21.45
C ALA A 446 -19.85 -17.57 21.68
N ILE A 447 -19.48 -18.66 21.00
CA ILE A 447 -18.11 -19.20 21.01
C ILE A 447 -17.14 -18.21 20.34
N LEU A 448 -17.46 -17.72 19.16
CA LEU A 448 -16.59 -16.78 18.43
C LEU A 448 -16.43 -15.44 19.16
N ILE A 449 -17.50 -14.90 19.75
CA ILE A 449 -17.42 -13.68 20.56
C ILE A 449 -16.51 -13.90 21.79
N LYS A 450 -16.61 -15.07 22.43
CA LYS A 450 -15.77 -15.39 23.58
C LYS A 450 -14.30 -15.56 23.21
N ASP A 451 -14.01 -16.23 22.10
CA ASP A 451 -12.67 -16.27 21.51
C ASP A 451 -12.12 -14.85 21.27
N ALA A 452 -12.91 -13.97 20.64
CA ALA A 452 -12.48 -12.62 20.33
C ALA A 452 -12.24 -11.75 21.58
N VAL A 453 -13.09 -11.85 22.61
CA VAL A 453 -12.86 -11.15 23.88
C VAL A 453 -11.58 -11.66 24.55
N TYR A 454 -11.34 -12.97 24.55
CA TYR A 454 -10.10 -13.53 25.09
C TYR A 454 -8.88 -13.12 24.27
N ASN A 455 -9.01 -12.98 22.94
CA ASN A 455 -7.96 -12.40 22.09
C ASN A 455 -7.61 -11.00 22.59
N ALA A 456 -8.61 -10.13 22.71
CA ALA A 456 -8.43 -8.75 23.16
C ALA A 456 -7.76 -8.65 24.55
N VAL A 457 -8.17 -9.48 25.51
CA VAL A 457 -7.57 -9.51 26.86
C VAL A 457 -6.13 -10.03 26.84
N GLY A 458 -5.81 -10.96 25.95
CA GLY A 458 -4.44 -11.44 25.77
C GLY A 458 -3.54 -10.37 25.15
N LEU A 459 -4.02 -9.67 24.12
CA LEU A 459 -3.27 -8.57 23.48
C LEU A 459 -3.02 -7.40 24.43
N ALA A 460 -3.93 -7.15 25.39
CA ALA A 460 -3.83 -6.08 26.38
C ALA A 460 -3.32 -6.56 27.76
N ALA A 461 -2.64 -7.71 27.83
CA ALA A 461 -2.21 -8.30 29.10
C ALA A 461 -1.32 -7.35 29.93
N TYR A 462 -0.43 -6.61 29.28
CA TYR A 462 0.47 -5.66 29.94
C TYR A 462 -0.26 -4.44 30.52
N GLU A 463 -1.36 -4.01 29.93
CA GLU A 463 -2.15 -2.89 30.46
C GLU A 463 -3.17 -3.35 31.51
N LEU A 464 -3.53 -4.64 31.52
CA LEU A 464 -4.60 -5.19 32.38
C LEU A 464 -4.11 -5.88 33.66
N PHE A 465 -2.81 -6.14 33.84
CA PHE A 465 -2.31 -7.01 34.93
C PHE A 465 -2.61 -6.54 36.36
N ASP A 466 -2.87 -5.24 36.54
CA ASP A 466 -3.29 -4.67 37.82
C ASP A 466 -4.80 -4.66 38.01
N SER A 467 -5.58 -4.79 36.93
CA SER A 467 -7.05 -4.76 36.95
C SER A 467 -7.68 -6.16 36.91
N VAL A 468 -6.93 -7.19 36.50
CA VAL A 468 -7.40 -8.57 36.40
C VAL A 468 -6.59 -9.46 37.35
N ASP A 469 -7.27 -10.14 38.28
CA ASP A 469 -6.67 -11.24 39.04
C ASP A 469 -6.62 -12.51 38.17
N PHE A 470 -5.59 -12.58 37.33
CA PHE A 470 -5.43 -13.67 36.38
C PHE A 470 -5.22 -15.02 37.06
N ASP A 471 -4.58 -15.06 38.23
CA ASP A 471 -4.41 -16.31 39.00
C ASP A 471 -5.78 -16.91 39.39
N GLN A 472 -6.71 -16.07 39.86
CA GLN A 472 -8.06 -16.51 40.18
C GLN A 472 -8.86 -16.88 38.94
N TRP A 473 -8.77 -16.07 37.88
CA TRP A 473 -9.48 -16.35 36.64
C TRP A 473 -9.03 -17.67 36.00
N PHE A 474 -7.72 -17.94 36.02
CA PHE A 474 -7.12 -19.19 35.60
C PHE A 474 -7.72 -20.39 36.35
N LYS A 475 -7.73 -20.33 37.68
CA LYS A 475 -8.26 -21.42 38.53
C LYS A 475 -9.76 -21.65 38.37
N ASN A 476 -10.52 -20.55 38.35
CA ASN A 476 -11.97 -20.62 38.50
C ASN A 476 -12.70 -20.86 37.17
N GLN A 477 -12.08 -20.50 36.04
CA GLN A 477 -12.72 -20.56 34.72
C GLN A 477 -11.83 -21.19 33.66
N LEU A 478 -10.66 -20.62 33.38
CA LEU A 478 -9.86 -21.01 32.19
C LEU A 478 -9.45 -22.48 32.21
N LEU A 479 -9.09 -23.02 33.39
CA LEU A 479 -8.78 -24.45 33.53
C LEU A 479 -9.96 -25.35 33.16
N ALA A 480 -11.18 -25.01 33.58
CA ALA A 480 -12.36 -25.80 33.27
C ALA A 480 -12.66 -25.77 31.77
N GLU A 481 -12.45 -24.63 31.11
CA GLU A 481 -12.65 -24.47 29.67
C GLU A 481 -11.67 -25.29 28.84
N LEU A 482 -10.41 -25.41 29.26
CA LEU A 482 -9.43 -26.29 28.61
C LEU A 482 -9.84 -27.77 28.66
N GLN A 483 -10.64 -28.20 29.65
CA GLN A 483 -11.09 -29.59 29.78
C GLN A 483 -12.37 -29.91 28.99
N VAL A 484 -13.01 -28.91 28.35
CA VAL A 484 -14.26 -29.13 27.62
C VAL A 484 -14.00 -29.96 26.35
N SER A 485 -14.37 -31.23 26.43
CA SER A 485 -14.24 -32.22 25.37
C SER A 485 -15.40 -32.13 24.38
N HIS A 486 -15.44 -31.05 23.59
CA HIS A 486 -16.38 -30.88 22.50
C HIS A 486 -15.70 -30.27 21.27
N ASP A 487 -16.07 -30.74 20.09
CA ASP A 487 -15.48 -30.35 18.80
C ASP A 487 -15.63 -28.84 18.54
N ARG A 488 -16.86 -28.32 18.62
CA ARG A 488 -17.13 -26.87 18.49
C ARG A 488 -16.43 -25.97 19.53
N TYR A 489 -15.86 -26.54 20.58
CA TYR A 489 -15.16 -25.79 21.64
C TYR A 489 -13.66 -25.60 21.36
N LYS A 490 -13.13 -26.20 20.28
CA LYS A 490 -11.72 -26.05 19.84
C LYS A 490 -11.25 -24.58 19.77
N PRO A 491 -12.02 -23.60 19.25
CA PRO A 491 -11.58 -22.20 19.22
C PRO A 491 -11.28 -21.63 20.61
N ILE A 492 -12.13 -21.94 21.60
CA ILE A 492 -11.91 -21.50 22.98
C ILE A 492 -10.69 -22.19 23.56
N ARG A 493 -10.51 -23.50 23.38
CA ARG A 493 -9.33 -24.21 23.91
C ARG A 493 -8.03 -23.61 23.38
N ARG A 494 -7.92 -23.42 22.06
CA ARG A 494 -6.78 -22.76 21.41
C ARG A 494 -6.57 -21.37 22.01
N ARG A 495 -7.64 -20.58 22.13
CA ARG A 495 -7.53 -19.20 22.58
C ARG A 495 -7.14 -19.09 24.04
N VAL A 496 -7.67 -19.95 24.91
CA VAL A 496 -7.36 -19.96 26.34
C VAL A 496 -5.90 -20.32 26.56
N ILE A 497 -5.36 -21.31 25.85
CA ILE A 497 -3.93 -21.66 26.01
C ILE A 497 -3.02 -20.53 25.51
N TRP A 498 -3.36 -19.91 24.38
CA TRP A 498 -2.67 -18.72 23.87
C TRP A 498 -2.74 -17.55 24.87
N LEU A 499 -3.93 -17.28 25.43
CA LEU A 499 -4.16 -16.22 26.43
C LEU A 499 -3.26 -16.44 27.66
N ILE A 500 -3.22 -17.68 28.16
CA ILE A 500 -2.34 -18.04 29.28
C ILE A 500 -0.87 -17.76 28.91
N GLY A 501 -0.45 -18.12 27.70
CA GLY A 501 0.88 -17.79 27.18
C GLY A 501 1.23 -16.29 27.28
N GLN A 502 0.32 -15.41 26.86
CA GLN A 502 0.50 -13.95 26.95
C GLN A 502 0.64 -13.47 28.40
N TRP A 503 -0.16 -14.00 29.32
CA TRP A 503 -0.20 -13.55 30.71
C TRP A 503 0.95 -14.08 31.56
N ILE A 504 1.51 -15.26 31.25
CA ILE A 504 2.66 -15.81 31.97
C ILE A 504 3.88 -14.91 31.88
N SER A 505 4.11 -14.28 30.73
CA SER A 505 5.20 -13.32 30.56
C SER A 505 5.01 -12.01 31.34
N VAL A 506 3.78 -11.72 31.78
CA VAL A 506 3.46 -10.49 32.51
C VAL A 506 3.36 -10.74 34.01
N LYS A 507 2.42 -11.59 34.46
CA LYS A 507 2.14 -11.85 35.87
C LYS A 507 1.40 -13.19 36.05
N PHE A 508 2.10 -14.18 36.59
CA PHE A 508 1.53 -15.49 36.93
C PHE A 508 2.28 -16.15 38.08
N LYS A 509 1.56 -16.61 39.12
CA LYS A 509 2.19 -17.24 40.29
C LYS A 509 2.92 -18.54 39.94
N SER A 510 4.13 -18.69 40.49
CA SER A 510 4.96 -19.89 40.31
C SER A 510 4.24 -21.18 40.71
N ASP A 511 3.43 -21.13 41.76
CA ASP A 511 2.77 -22.29 42.35
C ASP A 511 1.63 -22.83 41.47
N LEU A 512 1.20 -22.07 40.47
CA LEU A 512 0.19 -22.49 39.49
C LEU A 512 0.79 -23.14 38.25
N ARG A 513 2.11 -23.03 38.05
CA ARG A 513 2.81 -23.63 36.90
C ARG A 513 2.67 -25.14 36.83
N PRO A 514 2.74 -25.93 37.94
CA PRO A 514 2.52 -27.37 37.86
C PRO A 514 1.13 -27.74 37.30
N VAL A 515 0.08 -27.04 37.74
CA VAL A 515 -1.30 -27.25 37.26
C VAL A 515 -1.42 -26.88 35.78
N LEU A 516 -0.78 -25.78 35.37
CA LEU A 516 -0.71 -25.39 33.96
C LEU A 516 0.02 -26.43 33.11
N TYR A 517 1.18 -26.93 33.55
CA TYR A 517 1.94 -27.93 32.79
C TYR A 517 1.15 -29.24 32.65
N GLU A 518 0.35 -29.62 33.64
CA GLU A 518 -0.58 -30.74 33.54
C GLU A 518 -1.66 -30.47 32.48
N ALA A 519 -2.25 -29.27 32.45
CA ALA A 519 -3.20 -28.88 31.42
C ALA A 519 -2.58 -28.90 30.00
N ILE A 520 -1.37 -28.33 29.84
CA ILE A 520 -0.62 -28.34 28.56
C ILE A 520 -0.35 -29.77 28.10
N ARG A 521 0.10 -30.64 29.01
CA ARG A 521 0.37 -32.05 28.68
C ARG A 521 -0.87 -32.76 28.12
N ASN A 522 -2.06 -32.45 28.63
CA ASN A 522 -3.31 -33.00 28.11
C ASN A 522 -3.67 -32.40 26.73
N LEU A 523 -3.41 -31.11 26.51
CA LEU A 523 -3.68 -30.45 25.22
C LEU A 523 -2.71 -30.86 24.11
N LEU A 524 -1.45 -31.19 24.44
CA LEU A 524 -0.50 -31.79 23.49
C LEU A 524 -0.97 -33.16 22.94
N GLN A 525 -1.99 -33.75 23.57
CA GLN A 525 -2.64 -34.98 23.13
C GLN A 525 -4.05 -34.73 22.55
N ASP A 526 -4.43 -33.47 22.33
CA ASP A 526 -5.71 -33.11 21.71
C ASP A 526 -5.77 -33.68 20.28
N ARG A 527 -6.98 -34.01 19.83
CA ARG A 527 -7.19 -34.51 18.46
C ARG A 527 -7.08 -33.38 17.44
N ASP A 528 -7.28 -32.15 17.87
CA ASP A 528 -7.15 -30.97 17.04
C ASP A 528 -5.70 -30.50 16.96
N LEU A 529 -5.16 -30.42 15.74
CA LEU A 529 -3.77 -30.07 15.53
C LEU A 529 -3.49 -28.60 15.88
N VAL A 530 -4.42 -27.68 15.61
CA VAL A 530 -4.25 -26.25 15.91
C VAL A 530 -4.17 -26.03 17.42
N VAL A 531 -5.05 -26.68 18.21
CA VAL A 531 -4.98 -26.65 19.68
C VAL A 531 -3.64 -27.20 20.16
N SER A 532 -3.19 -28.33 19.59
CA SER A 532 -1.93 -28.97 19.96
C SER A 532 -0.71 -28.12 19.64
N ILE A 533 -0.68 -27.44 18.49
CA ILE A 533 0.42 -26.54 18.08
C ILE A 533 0.49 -25.29 18.97
N ASN A 534 -0.66 -24.78 19.44
CA ASN A 534 -0.72 -23.59 20.29
C ASN A 534 -0.43 -23.88 21.78
N SER A 535 -0.34 -25.16 22.17
CA SER A 535 -0.11 -25.61 23.55
C SER A 535 1.37 -25.86 23.83
#